data_AF-A0A962Z6N1-F1
#
_entry.id   AF-A0A962Z6N1-F1
#
_cell.length_a   1.000
_cell.length_b   1.000
_cell.length_c   1.000
_cell.angle_alpha   90.00
_cell.angle_beta   90.00
_cell.angle_gamma   90.00
#
_symmetry.space_group_name_H-M   'P 1'
#
loop_
_entity.id
_entity.type
_entity.pdbx_description
1 polymer ?
#
loop_
_entity_poly.entity_id
_entity_poly.type
_entity_poly.pdbx_seq_one_letter_code
_entity_poly.pdbx_strand_id
1 'polypeptide(L)'
;ASAKFSLLLGRVACFDCRVCELPTPELVVDYFRWRNEDAHRNALNAHCYWALRHDGAGAGAAAAKLAGLSVADKNELLFRHGTNFNTVPEWQRRGIGVCWREIAMPGRDPRTGRDTTTLRRELHPDFELPMKDEYSTFIARILETGAA
;
A
#
# COMPACT_ATOMS: atom_id res chain seq x y z
N ALA A 1 -8.49 -13.52 4.77
CA ALA A 1 -7.08 -13.33 4.39
C ALA A 1 -6.25 -14.61 4.57
N SER A 2 -6.12 -15.13 5.79
CA SER A 2 -5.27 -16.29 6.15
C SER A 2 -5.45 -17.52 5.24
N ALA A 3 -6.70 -17.95 4.99
CA ALA A 3 -6.97 -19.10 4.12
C ALA A 3 -6.47 -18.89 2.68
N LYS A 4 -6.86 -17.78 2.04
CA LYS A 4 -6.46 -17.48 0.64
C LYS A 4 -4.94 -17.36 0.51
N PHE A 5 -4.29 -16.67 1.44
CA PHE A 5 -2.84 -16.52 1.41
C PHE A 5 -2.12 -17.85 1.66
N SER A 6 -2.59 -18.66 2.61
CA SER A 6 -2.00 -19.98 2.88
C SER A 6 -2.08 -20.92 1.68
N LEU A 7 -3.21 -20.90 0.95
CA LEU A 7 -3.38 -21.70 -0.27
C LEU A 7 -2.41 -21.27 -1.39
N LEU A 8 -2.20 -19.96 -1.57
CA LEU A 8 -1.25 -19.45 -2.56
C LEU A 8 0.21 -19.70 -2.17
N LEU A 9 0.53 -19.59 -0.88
CA LEU A 9 1.89 -19.79 -0.34
C LEU A 9 2.28 -21.27 -0.24
N GLY A 10 1.31 -22.18 -0.15
CA GLY A 10 1.53 -23.60 0.12
C GLY A 10 1.99 -23.89 1.55
N ARG A 11 1.82 -22.94 2.47
CA ARG A 11 2.15 -23.06 3.90
C ARG A 11 1.12 -22.33 4.75
N VAL A 12 0.92 -22.80 5.97
CA VAL A 12 0.00 -22.14 6.92
C VAL A 12 0.52 -20.77 7.29
N ALA A 13 -0.34 -19.77 7.18
CA ALA A 13 -0.07 -18.40 7.57
C ALA A 13 -1.32 -17.79 8.24
N CYS A 14 -1.09 -17.01 9.31
CA CYS A 14 -2.14 -16.40 10.12
C CYS A 14 -1.99 -14.87 10.09
N PHE A 15 -3.11 -14.17 9.92
CA PHE A 15 -3.20 -12.72 10.05
C PHE A 15 -4.02 -12.37 11.28
N ASP A 16 -3.51 -11.43 12.07
CA ASP A 16 -4.26 -10.75 13.13
C ASP A 16 -5.24 -9.73 12.50
N CYS A 17 -6.33 -9.42 13.19
CA CYS A 17 -7.29 -8.41 12.77
C CYS A 17 -7.79 -7.59 13.97
N ARG A 18 -8.07 -6.31 13.71
CA ARG A 18 -8.68 -5.39 14.69
C ARG A 18 -9.68 -4.49 13.98
N VAL A 19 -10.71 -4.09 14.72
CA VAL A 19 -11.67 -3.07 14.26
C VAL A 19 -11.19 -1.70 14.72
N CYS A 20 -11.25 -0.72 13.82
CA CYS A 20 -10.98 0.69 14.14
C CYS A 20 -12.25 1.49 13.83
N GLU A 21 -12.87 2.06 14.87
CA GLU A 21 -14.06 2.90 14.73
C GLU A 21 -13.65 4.35 14.43
N LEU A 22 -14.09 4.87 13.29
CA LEU A 22 -13.74 6.20 12.78
C LEU A 22 -15.04 6.94 12.46
N PRO A 23 -15.64 7.66 13.44
CA PRO A 23 -17.01 8.15 13.35
C PRO A 23 -17.23 9.30 12.34
N THR A 24 -16.17 9.91 11.82
CA THR A 24 -16.27 10.99 10.83
C THR A 24 -15.39 10.71 9.61
N PRO A 25 -15.76 11.23 8.41
CA PRO A 25 -14.93 11.09 7.21
C PRO A 25 -13.50 11.60 7.39
N GLU A 26 -13.31 12.67 8.17
CA GLU A 26 -12.00 13.25 8.47
C GLU A 26 -11.11 12.25 9.20
N LEU A 27 -11.66 11.53 10.19
CA LEU A 27 -10.92 10.48 10.91
C LEU A 27 -10.55 9.31 10.01
N VAL A 28 -11.35 9.01 8.98
CA VAL A 28 -11.01 8.02 7.95
C VAL A 28 -9.82 8.51 7.11
N VAL A 29 -9.86 9.75 6.65
CA VAL A 29 -8.76 10.36 5.89
C VAL A 29 -7.47 10.36 6.71
N ASP A 30 -7.53 10.79 7.98
CA ASP A 30 -6.38 10.84 8.89
C ASP A 30 -5.82 9.44 9.15
N TYR A 31 -6.68 8.44 9.35
CA TYR A 31 -6.25 7.06 9.53
C TYR A 31 -5.46 6.55 8.32
N PHE A 32 -5.97 6.76 7.11
CA PHE A 32 -5.27 6.32 5.90
C PHE A 32 -3.99 7.14 5.67
N ARG A 33 -3.99 8.45 5.93
CA ARG A 33 -2.79 9.30 5.85
C ARG A 33 -1.70 8.79 6.78
N TRP A 34 -2.05 8.47 8.02
CA TRP A 34 -1.13 7.88 8.99
C TRP A 34 -0.59 6.52 8.51
N ARG A 35 -1.43 5.66 7.93
CA ARG A 35 -0.99 4.36 7.37
C ARG A 35 -0.06 4.51 6.17
N ASN A 36 -0.30 5.48 5.30
CA ASN A 36 0.58 5.79 4.17
C ASN A 36 1.95 6.28 4.64
N GLU A 37 1.99 7.17 5.63
CA GLU A 37 3.25 7.64 6.23
C GLU A 37 4.00 6.50 6.94
N ASP A 38 3.27 5.63 7.64
CA ASP A 38 3.86 4.46 8.29
C ASP A 38 4.45 3.48 7.29
N ALA A 39 3.77 3.23 6.16
CA ALA A 39 4.29 2.43 5.06
C ALA A 39 5.62 3.01 4.53
N HIS A 40 5.71 4.33 4.37
CA HIS A 40 6.94 5.00 3.93
C HIS A 40 8.10 4.82 4.91
N ARG A 41 7.86 5.02 6.21
CA ARG A 41 8.87 4.80 7.26
C ARG A 41 9.32 3.35 7.32
N ASN A 42 8.37 2.41 7.25
CA ASN A 42 8.65 0.97 7.28
C ASN A 42 9.45 0.54 6.04
N ALA A 43 9.12 1.07 4.86
CA ALA A 43 9.85 0.81 3.63
C ALA A 43 11.30 1.28 3.74
N LEU A 44 11.53 2.54 4.12
CA LEU A 44 12.88 3.09 4.30
C LEU A 44 13.69 2.24 5.29
N ASN A 45 13.08 1.89 6.41
CA ASN A 45 13.72 1.06 7.43
C ASN A 45 14.05 -0.34 6.92
N ALA A 46 13.14 -0.97 6.17
CA ALA A 46 13.32 -2.30 5.60
C ALA A 46 14.46 -2.32 4.57
N HIS A 47 14.54 -1.33 3.68
CA HIS A 47 15.66 -1.22 2.74
C HIS A 47 17.00 -1.09 3.47
N CYS A 48 17.07 -0.23 4.50
CA CYS A 48 18.29 -0.09 5.30
C CYS A 48 18.67 -1.41 5.99
N TYR A 49 17.67 -2.09 6.56
CA TYR A 49 17.87 -3.35 7.26
C TYR A 49 18.42 -4.42 6.33
N TRP A 50 17.83 -4.58 5.15
CA TRP A 50 18.27 -5.58 4.18
C TRP A 50 19.62 -5.23 3.55
N ALA A 51 19.95 -3.95 3.36
CA ALA A 51 21.31 -3.54 2.97
C ALA A 51 22.35 -3.97 4.00
N LEU A 52 22.09 -3.73 5.30
CA LEU A 52 22.98 -4.17 6.37
C LEU A 52 23.09 -5.70 6.48
N ARG A 53 21.97 -6.42 6.31
CA ARG A 53 21.95 -7.89 6.32
C ARG A 53 22.72 -8.48 5.14
N HIS A 54 22.62 -7.86 3.98
CA HIS A 54 23.37 -8.24 2.78
C HIS A 54 24.89 -8.11 3.01
N ASP A 55 25.31 -7.07 3.72
CA ASP A 55 26.72 -6.84 4.08
C ASP A 55 27.20 -7.68 5.28
N GLY A 56 26.41 -8.68 5.68
CA GLY A 56 26.78 -9.67 6.69
C GLY A 56 26.46 -9.29 8.13
N ALA A 57 25.84 -8.13 8.40
CA ALA A 57 25.44 -7.77 9.75
C ALA A 57 24.41 -8.77 10.29
N GLY A 58 24.57 -9.28 11.51
CA GLY A 58 23.58 -10.12 12.20
C GLY A 58 22.22 -9.42 12.38
N ALA A 59 21.12 -10.17 12.52
CA ALA A 59 19.77 -9.60 12.63
C ALA A 59 19.63 -8.57 13.77
N GLY A 60 20.10 -8.93 14.97
CA GLY A 60 20.11 -8.01 16.12
C GLY A 60 21.02 -6.80 15.92
N ALA A 61 22.18 -6.98 15.29
CA ALA A 61 23.12 -5.89 15.02
C ALA A 61 22.57 -4.89 13.99
N ALA A 62 21.92 -5.39 12.93
CA ALA A 62 21.26 -4.56 11.94
C ALA A 62 20.11 -3.76 12.57
N ALA A 63 19.26 -4.40 13.38
CA ALA A 63 18.19 -3.71 14.09
C ALA A 63 18.72 -2.63 15.06
N ALA A 64 19.75 -2.95 15.84
CA ALA A 64 20.38 -2.02 16.77
C ALA A 64 21.02 -0.82 16.05
N LYS A 65 21.68 -1.05 14.91
CA LYS A 65 22.29 0.02 14.10
C LYS A 65 21.26 0.99 13.52
N LEU A 66 20.05 0.52 13.23
CA LEU A 66 18.97 1.36 12.72
C LEU A 66 18.14 2.04 13.82
N ALA A 67 18.24 1.56 15.05
CA ALA A 67 17.55 2.15 16.18
C ALA A 67 18.05 3.58 16.43
N GLY A 68 17.12 4.53 16.50
CA GLY A 68 17.45 5.94 16.74
C GLY A 68 17.99 6.71 15.54
N LEU A 69 18.26 6.08 14.39
CA LEU A 69 18.67 6.81 13.19
C LEU A 69 17.54 7.70 12.66
N SER A 70 17.88 8.92 12.29
CA SER A 70 16.95 9.84 11.64
C SER A 70 16.63 9.38 10.22
N VAL A 71 15.59 9.96 9.62
CA VAL A 71 15.27 9.72 8.20
C VAL A 71 16.44 10.12 7.30
N ALA A 72 17.15 11.21 7.62
CA ALA A 72 18.32 11.64 6.86
C ALA A 72 19.45 10.61 6.94
N ASP A 73 19.77 10.11 8.13
CA ASP A 73 20.82 9.10 8.34
C ASP A 73 20.51 7.80 7.58
N LYS A 74 19.24 7.39 7.54
CA LYS A 74 18.79 6.21 6.80
C LYS A 74 18.95 6.38 5.29
N ASN A 75 18.62 7.55 4.77
CA ASN A 75 18.84 7.83 3.34
C ASN A 75 20.33 7.86 2.99
N GLU A 76 21.15 8.49 3.83
CA GLU A 76 22.61 8.52 3.67
C GLU A 76 23.21 7.11 3.75
N LEU A 77 22.73 6.28 4.67
CA LEU A 77 23.12 4.86 4.75
C LEU A 77 22.84 4.17 3.42
N LEU A 78 21.60 4.23 2.91
CA LEU A 78 21.26 3.60 1.63
C LEU A 78 22.09 4.13 0.46
N PHE A 79 22.35 5.43 0.44
CA PHE A 79 23.17 6.05 -0.59
C PHE A 79 24.59 5.48 -0.60
N ARG A 80 25.20 5.26 0.59
CA ARG A 80 26.51 4.59 0.71
C ARG A 80 26.49 3.14 0.24
N HIS A 81 25.35 2.45 0.35
CA HIS A 81 25.13 1.12 -0.23
C HIS A 81 24.66 1.19 -1.70
N GLY A 82 24.83 2.32 -2.38
CA GLY A 82 24.53 2.49 -3.81
C GLY A 82 23.04 2.54 -4.14
N THR A 83 22.16 2.71 -3.15
CA THR A 83 20.70 2.75 -3.35
C THR A 83 20.16 4.14 -3.05
N ASN A 84 19.55 4.79 -4.05
CA ASN A 84 18.75 5.99 -3.80
C ASN A 84 17.32 5.58 -3.46
N PHE A 85 16.87 5.82 -2.23
CA PHE A 85 15.52 5.46 -1.81
C PHE A 85 14.44 6.12 -2.68
N ASN A 86 14.67 7.33 -3.20
CA ASN A 86 13.68 8.02 -4.02
C ASN A 86 13.43 7.37 -5.39
N THR A 87 14.34 6.51 -5.87
CA THR A 87 14.19 5.81 -7.16
C THR A 87 13.59 4.41 -6.99
N VAL A 88 13.31 3.99 -5.75
CA VAL A 88 12.61 2.73 -5.46
C VAL A 88 11.16 2.82 -5.96
N PRO A 89 10.58 1.74 -6.51
CA PRO A 89 9.19 1.72 -6.96
C PRO A 89 8.20 2.29 -5.94
N GLU A 90 7.23 3.06 -6.40
CA GLU A 90 6.32 3.78 -5.50
C GLU A 90 5.53 2.86 -4.58
N TRP A 91 5.07 1.72 -5.09
CA TRP A 91 4.35 0.73 -4.30
C TRP A 91 5.14 0.18 -3.10
N GLN A 92 6.47 0.12 -3.20
CA GLN A 92 7.32 -0.28 -2.07
C GLN A 92 7.38 0.83 -1.02
N ARG A 93 7.36 2.09 -1.45
CA ARG A 93 7.47 3.28 -0.59
C ARG A 93 6.14 3.77 -0.03
N ARG A 94 5.02 3.47 -0.68
CA ARG A 94 3.71 4.07 -0.41
C ARG A 94 2.60 3.04 -0.22
N GLY A 95 2.87 1.76 -0.50
CA GLY A 95 1.87 0.70 -0.50
C GLY A 95 1.05 0.66 -1.80
N ILE A 96 0.02 -0.19 -1.79
CA ILE A 96 -0.88 -0.41 -2.93
C ILE A 96 -2.30 -0.08 -2.45
N GLY A 97 -3.03 0.72 -3.22
CA GLY A 97 -4.45 0.96 -2.99
C GLY A 97 -5.27 -0.03 -3.82
N VAL A 98 -6.41 -0.48 -3.31
CA VAL A 98 -7.36 -1.26 -4.10
C VAL A 98 -8.72 -0.62 -3.96
N CYS A 99 -9.25 -0.10 -5.06
CA CYS A 99 -10.54 0.60 -5.09
C CYS A 99 -11.45 0.01 -6.16
N TRP A 100 -12.76 0.18 -5.97
CA TRP A 100 -13.73 -0.16 -6.98
C TRP A 100 -13.69 0.86 -8.13
N ARG A 101 -13.70 0.36 -9.36
CA ARG A 101 -13.89 1.18 -10.56
C ARG A 101 -14.99 0.60 -11.42
N GLU A 102 -15.73 1.46 -12.09
CA GLU A 102 -16.71 1.04 -13.08
C GLU A 102 -16.02 0.83 -14.43
N ILE A 103 -16.21 -0.35 -14.99
CA ILE A 103 -15.75 -0.70 -16.33
C ILE A 103 -16.97 -0.94 -17.23
N ALA A 104 -16.93 -0.34 -18.42
CA ALA A 104 -17.89 -0.60 -19.47
C ALA A 104 -17.56 -1.95 -20.12
N MET A 105 -18.45 -2.92 -19.93
CA MET A 105 -18.32 -4.24 -20.52
C MET A 105 -19.33 -4.41 -21.65
N PRO A 106 -18.89 -4.84 -22.85
CA PRO A 106 -19.81 -5.26 -23.89
C PRO A 106 -20.55 -6.52 -23.43
N GLY A 107 -21.86 -6.53 -23.63
CA GLY A 107 -22.74 -7.65 -23.38
C GLY A 107 -23.73 -7.79 -24.53
N ARG A 108 -24.45 -8.90 -24.53
CA ARG A 108 -25.53 -9.15 -25.49
C ARG A 108 -26.80 -9.40 -24.71
N ASP A 109 -27.85 -8.64 -24.99
CA ASP A 109 -29.13 -8.84 -24.33
C ASP A 109 -29.73 -10.19 -24.79
N PRO A 110 -29.92 -11.16 -23.88
CA PRO A 110 -30.44 -12.49 -24.24
C PRO A 110 -31.89 -12.46 -24.75
N ARG A 111 -32.64 -11.36 -24.55
CA ARG A 111 -34.03 -11.22 -25.01
C ARG A 111 -34.12 -10.61 -26.41
N THR A 112 -33.27 -9.64 -26.72
CA THR A 112 -33.33 -8.88 -27.99
C THR A 112 -32.19 -9.22 -28.95
N GLY A 113 -31.15 -9.92 -28.49
CA GLY A 113 -29.97 -10.30 -29.27
C GLY A 113 -29.07 -9.13 -29.66
N ARG A 114 -29.32 -7.92 -29.14
CA ARG A 114 -28.57 -6.70 -29.46
C ARG A 114 -27.35 -6.55 -28.56
N ASP A 115 -26.31 -5.95 -29.12
CA ASP A 115 -25.14 -5.52 -28.34
C ASP A 115 -25.55 -4.40 -27.39
N THR A 116 -25.16 -4.53 -26.14
CA THR A 116 -25.43 -3.58 -25.07
C THR A 116 -24.17 -3.34 -24.26
N THR A 117 -24.00 -2.14 -23.75
CA THR A 117 -22.91 -1.83 -22.82
C THR A 117 -23.48 -1.87 -21.41
N THR A 118 -22.88 -2.71 -20.56
CA THR A 118 -23.25 -2.78 -19.14
C THR A 118 -22.09 -2.29 -18.29
N LEU A 119 -22.39 -1.58 -17.21
CA LEU A 119 -21.40 -1.20 -16.22
C LEU A 119 -21.22 -2.34 -15.21
N ARG A 120 -19.96 -2.62 -14.88
CA ARG A 120 -19.56 -3.58 -13.85
C ARG A 120 -18.52 -2.95 -12.95
N ARG A 121 -18.62 -3.23 -11.65
CA ARG A 121 -17.61 -2.83 -10.67
C ARG A 121 -16.51 -3.88 -10.62
N GLU A 122 -15.28 -3.45 -10.81
CA GLU A 122 -14.08 -4.27 -10.68
C GLU A 122 -13.14 -3.67 -9.64
N LEU A 123 -12.42 -4.51 -8.90
CA LEU A 123 -11.35 -4.07 -8.00
C LEU A 123 -10.11 -3.73 -8.83
N HIS A 124 -9.72 -2.47 -8.81
CA HIS A 124 -8.53 -1.98 -9.49
C HIS A 124 -7.39 -1.74 -8.49
N PRO A 125 -6.25 -2.42 -8.64
CA PRO A 125 -5.05 -2.13 -7.85
C PRO A 125 -4.32 -0.89 -8.40
N ASP A 126 -4.01 0.04 -7.51
CA ASP A 126 -3.23 1.25 -7.78
C ASP A 126 -1.87 1.16 -7.09
N PHE A 127 -0.81 1.16 -7.91
CA PHE A 127 0.58 1.02 -7.46
C PHE A 127 1.31 2.36 -7.34
N GLU A 128 0.67 3.48 -7.72
CA GLU A 128 1.26 4.82 -7.79
C GLU A 128 0.45 5.79 -6.92
N LEU A 129 0.33 5.42 -5.64
CA LEU A 129 -0.44 6.22 -4.69
C LEU A 129 0.19 7.62 -4.50
N PRO A 130 -0.61 8.69 -4.44
CA PRO A 130 -0.13 10.02 -4.09
C PRO A 130 0.38 10.07 -2.64
N MET A 131 0.98 11.19 -2.23
CA MET A 131 1.54 11.36 -0.88
C MET A 131 1.06 12.67 -0.26
N LYS A 132 1.16 12.79 1.08
CA LYS A 132 0.84 14.00 1.84
C LYS A 132 -0.59 14.48 1.56
N ASP A 133 -0.78 15.75 1.21
CA ASP A 133 -2.09 16.36 1.04
C ASP A 133 -2.83 15.82 -0.19
N GLU A 134 -2.11 15.47 -1.25
CA GLU A 134 -2.69 14.80 -2.42
C GLU A 134 -3.30 13.44 -2.06
N TYR A 135 -2.66 12.72 -1.13
CA TYR A 135 -3.21 11.46 -0.61
C TYR A 135 -4.47 11.69 0.23
N SER A 136 -4.49 12.73 1.06
CA SER A 136 -5.71 13.10 1.79
C SER A 136 -6.86 13.45 0.84
N THR A 137 -6.59 14.22 -0.21
CA THR A 137 -7.59 14.54 -1.25
C THR A 137 -8.05 13.28 -1.99
N PHE A 138 -7.14 12.36 -2.30
CA PHE A 138 -7.47 11.09 -2.94
C PHE A 138 -8.44 10.25 -2.10
N ILE A 139 -8.18 10.10 -0.79
CA ILE A 139 -9.09 9.35 0.10
C ILE A 139 -10.43 10.06 0.25
N ALA A 140 -10.45 11.39 0.41
CA ALA A 140 -11.70 12.16 0.50
C ALA A 140 -12.59 11.94 -0.75
N ARG A 141 -12.01 11.99 -1.95
CA ARG A 141 -12.74 11.71 -3.21
C ARG A 141 -13.33 10.30 -3.25
N ILE A 142 -12.63 9.30 -2.73
CA ILE A 142 -13.14 7.92 -2.65
C ILE A 142 -14.36 7.85 -1.73
N LEU A 143 -14.33 8.55 -0.59
CA LEU A 143 -15.45 8.59 0.35
C LEU A 143 -16.68 9.29 -0.25
N GLU A 144 -16.47 10.36 -1.03
CA GLU A 144 -17.54 11.06 -1.74
C GLU A 144 -18.17 10.20 -2.84
N THR A 145 -17.34 9.48 -3.62
CA THR A 145 -17.80 8.66 -4.74
C THR A 145 -18.45 7.34 -4.28
N GLY A 146 -18.11 6.88 -3.06
CA GLY A 146 -18.65 5.65 -2.47
C GLY A 146 -19.99 5.79 -1.75
N ALA A 147 -20.56 7.00 -1.69
CA ALA A 147 -21.80 7.32 -0.97
C ALA A 147 -23.06 7.40 -1.86
N ALA A 148 -22.97 7.03 -3.14
CA ALA A 148 -24.09 6.97 -4.08
C ALA A 148 -24.55 5.53 -4.36
#